data_AF-A0A0W0ZAB6-F1
#
_entry.id   AF-A0A0W0ZAB6-F1
#
_cell.length_a   1.000
_cell.length_b   1.000
_cell.length_c   1.000
_cell.angle_alpha   90.00
_cell.angle_beta   90.00
_cell.angle_gamma   90.00
#
_symmetry.space_group_name_H-M   'P 1'
#
loop_
_entity.id
_entity.type
_entity.pdbx_description
1 polymer ?
#
loop_
_entity_poly.entity_id
_entity_poly.type
_entity_poly.pdbx_seq_one_letter_code
_entity_poly.pdbx_strand_id
1 'polypeptide(L)'
;MHVVLLIIMCLSAAALITVLINTGLNALKRINKESLSHEAILNLLTQLGYSDDFEGVCYGFSLNWALAVAEGQEKEALFYQQVNLLRAHQSDLPSALARVEYKKQVQERLSPEEQIIETLPALCKKICTAQDPIMYKKTYGKLVWQPDITTILQTIDTDASSIRQIFYKTHTFSSRQEAVDYFELLKRIGIGSDVAVVISTATHAMGFKREGNSWLFLNINDLYQQQKDKPYFTFTSKQLVQELYRVSTAKPLSRRLTVNTDFIALKPNKQLSIALDNQFPVFPAGPRATYKEKVSFMALAAWQGDIATVKRCVSSGLSIFSRHQFSDDSPIFTAILQGRRDVVKAMMSPIQHHVNKHRKKDGTTLLHIACEHGGSGIVEDLLNVEGIEVNSRDKRGRTPLMYACRSDNVAMEERLFELLFEKGASLTMKDKDGLTALDHAHANKHRVAMRMINEKLHTVVPTPTPAPSAGYSPMSFFNRASSNTPLTRYNPSDTIPDLGSGRSTLQGTAPHSH
;
A
#
# COMPACT_ATOMS: atom_id res chain seq x y z
N MET A 1 -36.06 -21.53 22.68
CA MET A 1 -34.61 -21.54 22.37
C MET A 1 -34.26 -22.45 21.19
N HIS A 2 -34.71 -23.72 21.17
CA HIS A 2 -34.39 -24.67 20.10
C HIS A 2 -34.91 -24.29 18.70
N VAL A 3 -36.08 -23.66 18.60
CA VAL A 3 -36.63 -23.18 17.31
C VAL A 3 -35.80 -22.04 16.70
N VAL A 4 -35.26 -21.16 17.54
CA VAL A 4 -34.39 -20.04 17.10
C VAL A 4 -33.04 -20.56 16.61
N LEU A 5 -32.48 -21.57 17.29
CA LEU A 5 -31.26 -22.24 16.83
C LEU A 5 -31.46 -22.93 15.47
N LEU A 6 -32.62 -23.59 15.27
CA LEU A 6 -32.93 -24.24 14.00
C LEU A 6 -33.03 -23.23 12.85
N ILE A 7 -33.68 -22.08 13.07
CA ILE A 7 -33.78 -21.01 12.07
C ILE A 7 -32.40 -20.42 11.74
N ILE A 8 -31.54 -20.21 12.74
CA ILE A 8 -30.18 -19.71 12.54
C ILE A 8 -29.33 -20.72 11.74
N MET A 9 -29.46 -22.02 12.02
CA MET A 9 -28.77 -23.06 11.25
C MET A 9 -29.29 -23.18 9.81
N CYS A 10 -30.61 -23.03 9.58
CA CYS A 10 -31.17 -23.04 8.23
C CYS A 10 -30.75 -21.80 7.42
N LEU A 11 -30.66 -20.62 8.06
CA LEU A 11 -30.19 -19.39 7.41
C LEU A 11 -28.69 -19.43 7.11
N SER A 12 -27.87 -20.02 8.00
CA SER A 12 -26.44 -20.22 7.75
C SER A 12 -26.19 -21.27 6.66
N ALA A 13 -26.97 -22.35 6.62
CA ALA A 13 -26.92 -23.33 5.55
C ALA A 13 -27.36 -22.72 4.20
N ALA A 14 -28.42 -21.90 4.17
CA ALA A 14 -28.85 -21.20 2.96
C ALA A 14 -27.80 -20.18 2.47
N ALA A 15 -27.15 -19.47 3.39
CA ALA A 15 -26.04 -18.57 3.06
C ALA A 15 -24.83 -19.33 2.51
N LEU A 16 -24.49 -20.47 3.11
CA LEU A 16 -23.40 -21.34 2.66
C LEU A 16 -23.70 -21.97 1.29
N ILE A 17 -24.93 -22.40 1.06
CA ILE A 17 -25.40 -22.90 -0.25
C ILE A 17 -25.36 -21.78 -1.28
N THR A 18 -25.73 -20.55 -0.94
CA THR A 18 -25.65 -19.40 -1.86
C THR A 18 -24.20 -19.05 -2.18
N VAL A 19 -23.29 -19.14 -1.20
CA VAL A 19 -21.85 -18.97 -1.42
C VAL A 19 -21.30 -20.09 -2.30
N LEU A 20 -21.66 -21.35 -2.04
CA LEU A 20 -21.25 -22.52 -2.84
C LEU A 20 -21.83 -22.51 -4.26
N ILE A 21 -23.05 -21.99 -4.44
CA ILE A 21 -23.68 -21.79 -5.75
C ILE A 21 -23.00 -20.62 -6.47
N ASN A 22 -22.67 -19.52 -5.79
CA ASN A 22 -21.96 -18.40 -6.41
C ASN A 22 -20.49 -18.74 -6.73
N THR A 23 -19.79 -19.49 -5.87
CA THR A 23 -18.43 -19.97 -6.15
C THR A 23 -18.45 -21.08 -7.19
N GLY A 24 -19.44 -21.96 -7.17
CA GLY A 24 -19.66 -23.00 -8.18
C GLY A 24 -20.09 -22.47 -9.56
N LEU A 25 -20.93 -21.43 -9.61
CA LEU A 25 -21.29 -20.73 -10.85
C LEU A 25 -20.14 -19.88 -11.39
N ASN A 26 -19.32 -19.27 -10.51
CA ASN A 26 -18.10 -18.59 -10.94
C ASN A 26 -17.05 -19.59 -11.47
N ALA A 27 -16.94 -20.77 -10.87
CA ALA A 27 -16.10 -21.87 -11.37
C ALA A 27 -16.62 -22.50 -12.67
N LEU A 28 -17.91 -22.31 -12.99
CA LEU A 28 -18.56 -22.76 -14.23
C LEU A 28 -18.73 -21.65 -15.28
N LYS A 29 -18.05 -20.50 -15.15
CA LYS A 29 -17.78 -19.67 -16.33
C LYS A 29 -16.92 -20.51 -17.26
N ARG A 30 -17.56 -21.14 -18.26
CA ARG A 30 -16.86 -21.73 -19.43
C ARG A 30 -15.74 -20.78 -19.80
N ILE A 31 -14.49 -21.25 -19.74
CA ILE A 31 -13.33 -20.49 -20.20
C ILE A 31 -13.61 -20.13 -21.66
N ASN A 32 -14.08 -18.90 -21.88
CA ASN A 32 -14.23 -18.41 -23.23
C ASN A 32 -12.80 -18.18 -23.72
N LYS A 33 -12.30 -19.08 -24.58
CA LYS A 33 -10.98 -18.97 -25.20
C LYS A 33 -10.82 -17.68 -25.99
N GLU A 34 -11.92 -16.98 -26.30
CA GLU A 34 -11.91 -15.67 -26.95
C GLU A 34 -11.81 -14.49 -25.98
N SER A 35 -11.82 -14.70 -24.66
CA SER A 35 -11.70 -13.63 -23.65
C SER A 35 -10.31 -13.62 -23.01
N LEU A 36 -9.89 -12.46 -22.52
CA LEU A 36 -8.70 -12.30 -21.68
C LEU A 36 -9.17 -11.93 -20.28
N SER A 37 -9.31 -12.92 -19.39
CA SER A 37 -9.75 -12.66 -18.02
C SER A 37 -8.65 -11.99 -17.20
N HIS A 38 -9.03 -11.39 -16.07
CA HIS A 38 -8.08 -10.89 -15.07
C HIS A 38 -7.06 -11.97 -14.67
N GLU A 39 -7.52 -13.18 -14.39
CA GLU A 39 -6.67 -14.33 -14.05
C GLU A 39 -5.72 -14.72 -15.19
N ALA A 40 -6.17 -14.65 -16.45
CA ALA A 40 -5.29 -14.91 -17.59
C ALA A 40 -4.15 -13.88 -17.70
N ILE A 41 -4.41 -12.61 -17.36
CA ILE A 41 -3.36 -11.60 -17.28
C ILE A 41 -2.37 -11.93 -16.15
N LEU A 42 -2.85 -12.32 -14.97
CA LEU A 42 -1.97 -12.74 -13.87
C LEU A 42 -1.07 -13.91 -14.30
N ASN A 43 -1.65 -14.92 -14.93
CA ASN A 43 -0.91 -16.08 -15.43
C ASN A 43 0.14 -15.70 -16.47
N LEU A 44 -0.17 -14.76 -17.38
CA LEU A 44 0.79 -14.24 -18.35
C LEU A 44 1.96 -13.52 -17.66
N LEU A 45 1.70 -12.75 -16.60
CA LEU A 45 2.75 -12.10 -15.83
C LEU A 45 3.63 -13.12 -15.11
N THR A 46 3.04 -14.15 -14.48
CA THR A 46 3.81 -15.26 -13.88
C THR A 46 4.67 -15.99 -14.93
N GLN A 47 4.13 -16.26 -16.12
CA GLN A 47 4.87 -16.88 -17.23
C GLN A 47 6.09 -16.05 -17.68
N LEU A 48 6.04 -14.72 -17.52
CA LEU A 48 7.14 -13.80 -17.81
C LEU A 48 8.12 -13.62 -16.63
N GLY A 49 7.93 -14.35 -15.53
CA GLY A 49 8.82 -14.33 -14.36
C GLY A 49 8.54 -13.21 -13.36
N TYR A 50 7.37 -12.57 -13.41
CA TYR A 50 6.94 -11.65 -12.35
C TYR A 50 6.38 -12.42 -11.15
N SER A 51 6.54 -11.87 -9.94
CA SER A 51 6.12 -12.51 -8.68
C SER A 51 4.61 -12.68 -8.59
N ASP A 52 4.16 -13.75 -7.92
CA ASP A 52 2.73 -14.11 -7.80
C ASP A 52 1.88 -13.15 -6.94
N ASP A 53 2.48 -12.10 -6.36
CA ASP A 53 1.75 -11.04 -5.67
C ASP A 53 1.39 -9.90 -6.65
N PHE A 54 0.15 -9.92 -7.11
CA PHE A 54 -0.40 -8.99 -8.10
C PHE A 54 -1.52 -8.11 -7.53
N GLU A 55 -1.50 -7.83 -6.22
CA GLU A 55 -2.39 -6.82 -5.66
C GLU A 55 -2.20 -5.48 -6.39
N GLY A 56 -3.29 -4.92 -6.91
CA GLY A 56 -3.25 -3.66 -7.68
C GLY A 56 -2.95 -3.79 -9.18
N VAL A 57 -2.86 -4.99 -9.78
CA VAL A 57 -2.62 -5.13 -11.24
C VAL A 57 -3.65 -4.37 -12.10
N CYS A 58 -4.91 -4.28 -11.65
CA CYS A 58 -5.96 -3.53 -12.33
C CYS A 58 -5.63 -2.03 -12.39
N TYR A 59 -4.95 -1.50 -11.38
CA TYR A 59 -4.46 -0.13 -11.34
C TYR A 59 -3.31 0.08 -12.33
N GLY A 60 -2.31 -0.80 -12.31
CA GLY A 60 -1.18 -0.75 -13.25
C GLY A 60 -1.62 -0.84 -14.71
N PHE A 61 -2.58 -1.72 -15.01
CA PHE A 61 -3.18 -1.84 -16.34
C PHE A 61 -3.94 -0.57 -16.75
N SER A 62 -4.81 -0.06 -15.87
CA SER A 62 -5.60 1.15 -16.14
C SER A 62 -4.71 2.38 -16.36
N LEU A 63 -3.58 2.50 -15.64
CA LEU A 63 -2.62 3.58 -15.85
C LEU A 63 -1.89 3.48 -17.20
N ASN A 64 -1.48 2.29 -17.62
CA ASN A 64 -0.85 2.10 -18.93
C ASN A 64 -1.81 2.37 -20.09
N TRP A 65 -3.08 2.01 -19.93
CA TRP A 65 -4.13 2.43 -20.85
C TRP A 65 -4.28 3.95 -20.88
N ALA A 66 -4.38 4.58 -19.71
CA ALA A 66 -4.55 6.03 -19.60
C ALA A 66 -3.37 6.81 -20.20
N LEU A 67 -2.15 6.27 -20.04
CA LEU A 67 -0.95 6.76 -20.68
C LEU A 67 -1.11 6.74 -22.21
N ALA A 68 -1.46 5.58 -22.79
CA ALA A 68 -1.63 5.43 -24.23
C ALA A 68 -2.71 6.37 -24.80
N VAL A 69 -3.83 6.55 -24.08
CA VAL A 69 -4.89 7.52 -24.45
C VAL A 69 -4.36 8.96 -24.44
N ALA A 70 -3.60 9.33 -23.40
CA ALA A 70 -3.04 10.68 -23.28
C ALA A 70 -1.97 10.98 -24.34
N GLU A 71 -1.22 9.97 -24.79
CA GLU A 71 -0.23 10.11 -25.87
C GLU A 71 -0.86 10.29 -27.25
N GLY A 72 -2.09 9.79 -27.44
CA GLY A 72 -2.88 9.98 -28.65
C GLY A 72 -3.27 8.68 -29.35
N GLN A 73 -3.98 8.82 -30.47
CA GLN A 73 -4.67 7.71 -31.13
C GLN A 73 -3.75 6.57 -31.61
N GLU A 74 -2.52 6.89 -32.06
CA GLU A 74 -1.56 5.87 -32.53
C GLU A 74 -1.07 4.98 -31.38
N LYS A 75 -0.74 5.59 -30.24
CA LYS A 75 -0.28 4.88 -29.04
C LYS A 75 -1.41 4.09 -28.39
N GLU A 76 -2.61 4.66 -28.39
CA GLU A 76 -3.82 3.95 -27.99
C GLU A 76 -4.09 2.72 -28.86
N ALA A 77 -3.96 2.84 -30.19
CA ALA A 77 -4.13 1.71 -31.11
C ALA A 77 -3.07 0.62 -30.88
N LEU A 78 -1.81 1.01 -30.67
CA LEU A 78 -0.73 0.08 -30.33
C LEU A 78 -1.04 -0.68 -29.02
N PHE A 79 -1.52 0.02 -27.99
CA PHE A 79 -1.92 -0.61 -26.73
C PHE A 79 -2.98 -1.69 -26.96
N TYR A 80 -4.00 -1.45 -27.80
CA TYR A 80 -5.00 -2.48 -28.11
C TYR A 80 -4.45 -3.65 -28.92
N GLN A 81 -3.53 -3.41 -29.86
CA GLN A 81 -2.86 -4.48 -30.58
C GLN A 81 -2.06 -5.37 -29.61
N GLN A 82 -1.35 -4.76 -28.66
CA GLN A 82 -0.61 -5.48 -27.63
C GLN A 82 -1.55 -6.32 -26.76
N VAL A 83 -2.65 -5.74 -26.26
CA VAL A 83 -3.64 -6.47 -25.44
C VAL A 83 -4.27 -7.61 -26.24
N ASN A 84 -4.49 -7.43 -27.55
CA ASN A 84 -5.00 -8.48 -28.44
C ASN A 84 -4.02 -9.63 -28.63
N LEU A 85 -2.73 -9.34 -28.71
CA LEU A 85 -1.70 -10.37 -28.82
C LEU A 85 -1.46 -11.10 -27.49
N LEU A 86 -1.57 -10.42 -26.35
CA LEU A 86 -1.61 -11.08 -25.04
C LEU A 86 -2.76 -12.09 -24.95
N ARG A 87 -3.93 -11.72 -25.48
CA ARG A 87 -5.08 -12.64 -25.58
C ARG A 87 -4.79 -13.81 -26.51
N ALA A 88 -4.24 -13.56 -27.71
CA ALA A 88 -3.94 -14.60 -28.68
C ALA A 88 -2.89 -15.60 -28.16
N HIS A 89 -1.90 -15.11 -27.40
CA HIS A 89 -0.77 -15.88 -26.90
C HIS A 89 -0.86 -16.24 -25.41
N GLN A 90 -2.05 -16.21 -24.81
CA GLN A 90 -2.21 -16.48 -23.36
C GLN A 90 -1.65 -17.85 -22.90
N SER A 91 -1.55 -18.83 -23.81
CA SER A 91 -1.03 -20.17 -23.53
C SER A 91 0.37 -20.44 -24.08
N ASP A 92 0.88 -19.62 -24.99
CA ASP A 92 2.16 -19.88 -25.69
C ASP A 92 3.08 -18.65 -25.76
N LEU A 93 2.82 -17.60 -24.99
CA LEU A 93 3.60 -16.35 -25.00
C LEU A 93 5.12 -16.58 -24.88
N PRO A 94 5.64 -17.43 -23.97
CA PRO A 94 7.07 -17.72 -23.91
C PRO A 94 7.62 -18.32 -25.20
N SER A 95 6.87 -19.22 -25.84
CA SER A 95 7.26 -19.82 -27.12
C SER A 95 7.18 -18.81 -28.26
N ALA A 96 6.17 -17.94 -28.28
CA ALA A 96 6.06 -16.86 -29.27
C ALA A 96 7.24 -15.89 -29.17
N LEU A 97 7.62 -15.47 -27.96
CA LEU A 97 8.79 -14.63 -27.72
C LEU A 97 10.09 -15.32 -28.13
N ALA A 98 10.25 -16.61 -27.84
CA ALA A 98 11.43 -17.37 -28.27
C ALA A 98 11.56 -17.45 -29.80
N ARG A 99 10.44 -17.57 -30.53
CA ARG A 99 10.44 -17.53 -32.01
C ARG A 99 10.89 -16.17 -32.53
N VAL A 100 10.36 -15.08 -31.96
CA VAL A 100 10.74 -13.71 -32.34
C VAL A 100 12.23 -13.47 -32.07
N GLU A 101 12.73 -13.89 -30.90
CA GLU A 101 14.13 -13.71 -30.54
C GLU A 101 15.06 -14.55 -31.43
N TYR A 102 14.68 -15.79 -31.76
CA TYR A 102 15.43 -16.61 -32.72
C TYR A 102 15.55 -15.93 -34.09
N LYS A 103 14.45 -15.40 -34.64
CA LYS A 103 14.45 -14.67 -35.91
C LYS A 103 15.40 -13.47 -35.89
N LYS A 104 15.43 -12.72 -34.77
CA LYS A 104 16.38 -11.61 -34.60
C LYS A 104 17.84 -12.09 -34.61
N GLN A 105 18.14 -13.20 -33.94
CA GLN A 105 19.49 -13.78 -33.91
C GLN A 105 19.98 -14.20 -35.29
N VAL A 106 19.08 -14.74 -36.14
CA VAL A 106 19.40 -15.11 -37.52
C VAL A 106 19.20 -13.96 -38.53
N GLN A 107 18.96 -12.73 -38.05
CA GLN A 107 18.75 -11.52 -38.86
C GLN A 107 17.58 -11.62 -39.88
N GLU A 108 16.57 -12.42 -39.56
CA GLU A 108 15.34 -12.51 -40.35
C GLU A 108 14.41 -11.31 -40.06
N ARG A 109 13.69 -10.83 -41.08
CA ARG A 109 12.74 -9.72 -40.93
C ARG A 109 11.50 -10.17 -40.16
N LEU A 110 11.20 -9.49 -39.05
CA LEU A 110 9.96 -9.69 -38.29
C LEU A 110 8.75 -9.14 -39.05
N SER A 111 7.66 -9.91 -39.04
CA SER A 111 6.33 -9.44 -39.47
C SER A 111 5.81 -8.32 -38.55
N PRO A 112 4.82 -7.51 -38.98
CA PRO A 112 4.23 -6.47 -38.14
C PRO A 112 3.69 -7.00 -36.80
N GLU A 113 3.12 -8.22 -36.79
CA GLU A 113 2.63 -8.86 -35.58
C GLU A 113 3.78 -9.23 -34.63
N GLU A 114 4.85 -9.85 -35.16
CA GLU A 114 6.04 -10.22 -34.39
C GLU A 114 6.76 -9.01 -33.78
N GLN A 115 6.76 -7.87 -34.49
CA GLN A 115 7.29 -6.60 -33.96
C GLN A 115 6.50 -6.14 -32.73
N ILE A 116 5.19 -6.38 -32.68
CA ILE A 116 4.37 -6.03 -31.52
C ILE A 116 4.55 -7.08 -30.41
N ILE A 117 4.64 -8.37 -30.75
CA ILE A 117 4.95 -9.45 -29.79
C ILE A 117 6.23 -9.14 -29.01
N GLU A 118 7.26 -8.64 -29.69
CA GLU A 118 8.53 -8.21 -29.08
C GLU A 118 8.32 -7.16 -27.96
N THR A 119 7.30 -6.30 -28.07
CA THR A 119 7.03 -5.24 -27.10
C THR A 119 6.22 -5.69 -25.88
N LEU A 120 5.62 -6.88 -25.90
CA LEU A 120 4.73 -7.35 -24.83
C LEU A 120 5.43 -7.45 -23.45
N PRO A 121 6.68 -7.96 -23.33
CA PRO A 121 7.38 -7.99 -22.06
C PRO A 121 7.58 -6.59 -21.47
N ALA A 122 7.80 -5.59 -22.32
CA ALA A 122 7.93 -4.20 -21.88
C ALA A 122 6.60 -3.65 -21.36
N LEU A 123 5.48 -3.91 -22.04
CA LEU A 123 4.15 -3.54 -21.54
C LEU A 123 3.86 -4.21 -20.18
N CYS A 124 4.09 -5.51 -20.05
CA CYS A 124 3.92 -6.25 -18.80
C CYS A 124 4.79 -5.66 -17.68
N LYS A 125 6.04 -5.30 -17.98
CA LYS A 125 6.93 -4.62 -17.03
C LYS A 125 6.34 -3.29 -16.55
N LYS A 126 5.80 -2.48 -17.47
CA LYS A 126 5.17 -1.20 -17.12
C LYS A 126 3.93 -1.41 -16.26
N ILE A 127 3.11 -2.41 -16.54
CA ILE A 127 1.93 -2.77 -15.74
C ILE A 127 2.37 -3.15 -14.32
N CYS A 128 3.31 -4.08 -14.18
CA CYS A 128 3.82 -4.51 -12.88
C CYS A 128 4.43 -3.34 -12.10
N THR A 129 5.27 -2.52 -12.74
CA THR A 129 5.92 -1.37 -12.10
C THR A 129 4.91 -0.35 -11.56
N ALA A 130 3.76 -0.20 -12.22
CA ALA A 130 2.68 0.69 -11.79
C ALA A 130 1.68 0.05 -10.80
N GLN A 131 1.64 -1.28 -10.66
CA GLN A 131 0.62 -1.97 -9.87
C GLN A 131 0.72 -1.65 -8.37
N ASP A 132 1.94 -1.72 -7.83
CA ASP A 132 2.26 -1.43 -6.45
C ASP A 132 3.57 -0.63 -6.37
N PRO A 133 3.52 0.70 -6.44
CA PRO A 133 4.71 1.53 -6.46
C PRO A 133 5.61 1.38 -5.21
N ILE A 134 5.06 0.92 -4.09
CA ILE A 134 5.82 0.72 -2.84
C ILE A 134 6.81 -0.44 -3.03
N MET A 135 6.37 -1.54 -3.65
CA MET A 135 7.19 -2.72 -3.91
C MET A 135 8.34 -2.45 -4.89
N TYR A 136 8.24 -1.39 -5.69
CA TYR A 136 9.25 -0.99 -6.67
C TYR A 136 10.07 0.24 -6.22
N LYS A 137 10.21 0.50 -4.92
CA LYS A 137 11.03 1.62 -4.36
C LYS A 137 12.40 1.78 -5.04
N LYS A 138 13.08 0.67 -5.35
CA LYS A 138 14.39 0.68 -6.04
C LYS A 138 14.28 1.26 -7.46
N THR A 139 13.24 0.89 -8.20
CA THR A 139 12.95 1.40 -9.55
C THR A 139 12.65 2.89 -9.52
N TYR A 140 11.89 3.34 -8.51
CA TYR A 140 11.51 4.74 -8.37
C TYR A 140 12.58 5.65 -7.74
N GLY A 141 13.58 5.08 -7.07
CA GLY A 141 14.61 5.81 -6.33
C GLY A 141 14.09 6.53 -5.07
N LYS A 142 12.78 6.48 -4.80
CA LYS A 142 12.08 7.07 -3.66
C LYS A 142 10.83 6.24 -3.33
N LEU A 143 10.22 6.50 -2.18
CA LEU A 143 8.88 5.97 -1.90
C LEU A 143 7.87 6.65 -2.83
N VAL A 144 7.04 5.83 -3.48
CA VAL A 144 5.96 6.25 -4.38
C VAL A 144 4.73 5.47 -3.96
N TRP A 145 3.57 6.12 -4.02
CA TRP A 145 2.27 5.51 -3.70
C TRP A 145 1.37 5.63 -4.91
N GLN A 146 0.36 4.77 -5.02
CA GLN A 146 -0.54 4.72 -6.17
C GLN A 146 -1.05 6.11 -6.62
N PRO A 147 -1.49 7.03 -5.73
CA PRO A 147 -1.95 8.35 -6.17
C PRO A 147 -0.86 9.32 -6.67
N ASP A 148 0.44 9.00 -6.57
CA ASP A 148 1.52 9.78 -7.20
C ASP A 148 1.64 9.42 -8.70
N ILE A 149 0.53 9.61 -9.42
CA ILE A 149 0.36 9.24 -10.82
C ILE A 149 1.43 9.89 -11.69
N THR A 150 1.79 11.15 -11.43
CA THR A 150 2.80 11.85 -12.23
C THR A 150 4.16 11.17 -12.14
N THR A 151 4.62 10.79 -10.94
CA THR A 151 5.89 10.05 -10.79
C THR A 151 5.79 8.66 -11.43
N ILE A 152 4.66 7.96 -11.24
CA ILE A 152 4.45 6.62 -11.81
C ILE A 152 4.57 6.66 -13.33
N LEU A 153 3.83 7.56 -13.99
CA LEU A 153 3.81 7.69 -15.45
C LEU A 153 5.20 8.02 -16.00
N GLN A 154 5.94 8.94 -15.37
CA GLN A 154 7.32 9.28 -15.77
C GLN A 154 8.31 8.12 -15.62
N THR A 155 8.05 7.19 -14.71
CA THR A 155 8.93 6.05 -14.45
C THR A 155 8.65 4.89 -15.41
N ILE A 156 7.38 4.60 -15.67
CA ILE A 156 7.01 3.53 -16.61
C ILE A 156 7.23 3.94 -18.07
N ASP A 157 7.26 5.25 -18.36
CA ASP A 157 7.59 5.76 -19.67
C ASP A 157 8.37 7.08 -19.58
N THR A 158 9.65 7.05 -19.96
CA THR A 158 10.54 8.21 -19.87
C THR A 158 10.14 9.33 -20.83
N ASP A 159 9.45 8.99 -21.93
CA ASP A 159 8.98 9.95 -22.91
C ASP A 159 7.68 10.63 -22.46
N ALA A 160 7.00 10.09 -21.44
CA ALA A 160 5.82 10.67 -20.80
C ALA A 160 6.12 11.91 -19.92
N SER A 161 7.29 12.53 -20.08
CA SER A 161 7.70 13.72 -19.34
C SER A 161 6.73 14.90 -19.45
N SER A 162 5.84 14.92 -20.46
CA SER A 162 4.78 15.94 -20.61
C SER A 162 3.46 15.56 -19.95
N ILE A 163 3.15 14.27 -19.80
CA ILE A 163 1.85 13.77 -19.30
C ILE A 163 1.72 14.04 -17.81
N ARG A 164 0.55 14.52 -17.38
CA ARG A 164 0.27 14.88 -15.98
C ARG A 164 -1.12 14.41 -15.56
N GLN A 165 -1.28 14.18 -14.26
CA GLN A 165 -2.58 14.20 -13.61
C GLN A 165 -3.06 15.66 -13.56
N ILE A 166 -4.12 16.00 -14.30
CA ILE A 166 -4.60 17.39 -14.46
C ILE A 166 -5.65 17.78 -13.43
N PHE A 167 -6.33 16.78 -12.88
CA PHE A 167 -7.33 16.91 -11.83
C PHE A 167 -7.52 15.55 -11.18
N TYR A 168 -7.79 15.53 -9.88
CA TYR A 168 -8.25 14.33 -9.22
C TYR A 168 -9.21 14.69 -8.10
N LYS A 169 -10.11 13.77 -7.77
CA LYS A 169 -11.10 14.03 -6.73
C LYS A 169 -11.72 12.76 -6.15
N THR A 170 -11.86 12.76 -4.83
CA THR A 170 -12.67 11.76 -4.12
C THR A 170 -14.13 12.22 -4.06
N HIS A 171 -15.02 11.41 -4.63
CA HIS A 171 -16.46 11.65 -4.67
C HIS A 171 -17.22 10.61 -3.87
N THR A 172 -18.30 11.03 -3.21
CA THR A 172 -19.29 10.11 -2.64
C THR A 172 -20.66 10.46 -3.17
N PHE A 173 -21.22 9.58 -3.98
CA PHE A 173 -22.58 9.70 -4.48
C PHE A 173 -23.55 9.13 -3.45
N SER A 174 -24.57 9.90 -3.09
CA SER A 174 -25.64 9.48 -2.19
C SER A 174 -26.72 8.66 -2.88
N SER A 175 -26.79 8.77 -4.22
CA SER A 175 -27.70 8.05 -5.07
C SER A 175 -27.08 7.78 -6.45
N ARG A 176 -27.65 6.84 -7.20
CA ARG A 176 -27.31 6.63 -8.61
C ARG A 176 -27.60 7.87 -9.46
N GLN A 177 -28.68 8.61 -9.16
CA GLN A 177 -29.02 9.81 -9.93
C GLN A 177 -27.95 10.89 -9.78
N GLU A 178 -27.44 11.12 -8.57
CA GLU A 178 -26.35 12.06 -8.33
C GLU A 178 -25.07 11.67 -9.09
N ALA A 179 -24.77 10.36 -9.17
CA ALA A 179 -23.67 9.89 -10.02
C ALA A 179 -23.95 10.14 -11.51
N VAL A 180 -25.18 9.95 -11.99
CA VAL A 180 -25.55 10.27 -13.38
C VAL A 180 -25.37 11.75 -13.67
N ASP A 181 -25.84 12.61 -12.78
CA ASP A 181 -25.73 14.06 -12.90
C ASP A 181 -24.26 14.49 -12.94
N TYR A 182 -23.38 13.83 -12.15
CA TYR A 182 -21.94 14.01 -12.21
C TYR A 182 -21.36 13.69 -13.59
N PHE A 183 -21.66 12.53 -14.16
CA PHE A 183 -21.15 12.17 -15.49
C PHE A 183 -21.76 13.03 -16.61
N GLU A 184 -23.01 13.48 -16.48
CA GLU A 184 -23.60 14.45 -17.42
C GLU A 184 -22.94 15.83 -17.30
N LEU A 185 -22.55 16.24 -16.09
CA LEU A 185 -21.79 17.48 -15.88
C LEU A 185 -20.39 17.39 -16.50
N LEU A 186 -19.68 16.27 -16.30
CA LEU A 186 -18.40 16.00 -16.95
C LEU A 186 -18.50 16.13 -18.49
N LYS A 187 -19.61 15.66 -19.09
CA LYS A 187 -19.87 15.85 -20.53
C LYS A 187 -20.03 17.32 -20.93
N ARG A 188 -20.54 18.18 -20.05
CA ARG A 188 -20.72 19.61 -20.34
C ARG A 188 -19.43 20.42 -20.16
N ILE A 189 -18.57 20.00 -19.22
CA ILE A 189 -17.29 20.68 -18.92
C ILE A 189 -16.30 20.60 -20.10
N GLY A 190 -16.49 19.67 -21.04
CA GLY A 190 -15.73 19.63 -22.29
C GLY A 190 -14.46 18.77 -22.21
N ILE A 191 -14.51 17.66 -21.46
CA ILE A 191 -13.45 16.65 -21.47
C ILE A 191 -13.31 16.09 -22.89
N GLY A 192 -12.10 16.14 -23.45
CA GLY A 192 -11.76 15.62 -24.77
C GLY A 192 -11.54 14.11 -24.79
N SER A 193 -11.39 13.53 -25.99
CA SER A 193 -11.10 12.11 -26.18
C SER A 193 -9.65 11.72 -25.85
N ASP A 194 -8.79 12.73 -25.68
CA ASP A 194 -7.38 12.69 -25.28
C ASP A 194 -7.19 12.75 -23.75
N VAL A 195 -8.29 12.88 -23.00
CA VAL A 195 -8.28 12.86 -21.54
C VAL A 195 -8.76 11.49 -21.07
N ALA A 196 -7.83 10.72 -20.50
CA ALA A 196 -8.17 9.48 -19.83
C ALA A 196 -8.62 9.78 -18.41
N VAL A 197 -9.68 9.09 -17.96
CA VAL A 197 -10.10 9.15 -16.56
C VAL A 197 -9.98 7.76 -15.95
N VAL A 198 -9.12 7.63 -14.95
CA VAL A 198 -9.01 6.42 -14.13
C VAL A 198 -9.93 6.58 -12.93
N ILE A 199 -10.82 5.63 -12.72
CA ILE A 199 -11.71 5.58 -11.55
C ILE A 199 -11.31 4.42 -10.66
N SER A 200 -11.03 4.73 -9.40
CA SER A 200 -10.57 3.76 -8.41
C SER A 200 -11.50 3.70 -7.20
N THR A 201 -11.60 2.49 -6.68
CA THR A 201 -12.25 2.12 -5.41
C THR A 201 -11.19 1.56 -4.48
N ALA A 202 -11.59 1.11 -3.28
CA ALA A 202 -10.65 0.49 -2.35
C ALA A 202 -9.96 -0.79 -2.89
N THR A 203 -10.55 -1.47 -3.88
CA THR A 203 -10.08 -2.80 -4.32
C THR A 203 -10.01 -2.94 -5.85
N HIS A 204 -10.34 -1.91 -6.61
CA HIS A 204 -10.40 -2.01 -8.07
C HIS A 204 -10.20 -0.67 -8.77
N ALA A 205 -9.62 -0.70 -9.97
CA ALA A 205 -9.43 0.46 -10.84
C ALA A 205 -9.91 0.15 -12.26
N MET A 206 -10.49 1.16 -12.91
CA MET A 206 -11.08 1.08 -14.24
C MET A 206 -10.79 2.35 -15.02
N GLY A 207 -10.89 2.29 -16.34
CA GLY A 207 -10.70 3.42 -17.24
C GLY A 207 -11.99 3.87 -17.91
N PHE A 208 -12.17 5.17 -18.09
CA PHE A 208 -13.14 5.69 -19.04
C PHE A 208 -12.66 6.96 -19.74
N LYS A 209 -13.10 7.15 -20.97
CA LYS A 209 -12.84 8.37 -21.76
C LYS A 209 -14.05 8.73 -22.62
N ARG A 210 -14.03 9.93 -23.18
CA ARG A 210 -15.14 10.41 -24.01
C ARG A 210 -14.98 9.99 -25.47
N GLU A 211 -16.08 9.60 -26.11
CA GLU A 211 -16.23 9.49 -27.56
C GLU A 211 -17.55 10.12 -27.99
N GLY A 212 -17.49 11.31 -28.59
CA GLY A 212 -18.67 12.09 -28.94
C GLY A 212 -19.57 12.37 -27.73
N ASN A 213 -20.78 11.80 -27.73
CA ASN A 213 -21.75 11.93 -26.65
C ASN A 213 -21.81 10.70 -25.71
N SER A 214 -20.91 9.75 -25.90
CA SER A 214 -20.82 8.48 -25.17
C SER A 214 -19.53 8.39 -24.36
N TRP A 215 -19.52 7.42 -23.45
CA TRP A 215 -18.37 7.04 -22.65
C TRP A 215 -17.83 5.70 -23.13
N LEU A 216 -16.54 5.66 -23.44
CA LEU A 216 -15.82 4.41 -23.63
C LEU A 216 -15.32 3.95 -22.27
N PHE A 217 -15.68 2.73 -21.87
CA PHE A 217 -15.40 2.16 -20.55
C PHE A 217 -14.54 0.90 -20.69
N LEU A 218 -13.43 0.87 -19.97
CA LEU A 218 -12.45 -0.22 -19.95
C LEU A 218 -12.40 -0.83 -18.55
N ASN A 219 -12.60 -2.14 -18.47
CA ASN A 219 -12.48 -2.91 -17.25
C ASN A 219 -11.70 -4.20 -17.52
N ILE A 220 -10.57 -4.37 -16.83
CA ILE A 220 -9.71 -5.55 -16.94
C ILE A 220 -10.46 -6.87 -16.66
N ASN A 221 -11.50 -6.83 -15.82
CA ASN A 221 -12.28 -8.02 -15.46
C ASN A 221 -13.22 -8.49 -16.58
N ASP A 222 -13.54 -7.62 -17.52
CA ASP A 222 -14.55 -7.86 -18.56
C ASP A 222 -13.96 -7.76 -19.98
N LEU A 223 -12.63 -7.75 -20.14
CA LEU A 223 -11.99 -7.60 -21.45
C LEU A 223 -12.51 -8.66 -22.44
N TYR A 224 -12.85 -8.18 -23.65
CA TYR A 224 -13.36 -8.96 -24.77
C TYR A 224 -14.74 -9.61 -24.56
N GLN A 225 -15.43 -9.29 -23.46
CA GLN A 225 -16.90 -9.27 -23.48
C GLN A 225 -17.42 -8.07 -24.30
N GLN A 226 -16.53 -7.12 -24.63
CA GLN A 226 -16.75 -6.00 -25.55
C GLN A 226 -16.43 -6.35 -27.01
N GLN A 227 -16.11 -5.36 -27.85
CA GLN A 227 -15.60 -5.58 -29.20
C GLN A 227 -14.17 -6.14 -29.17
N LYS A 228 -13.86 -7.08 -30.07
CA LYS A 228 -12.54 -7.73 -30.13
C LYS A 228 -11.40 -6.76 -30.45
N ASP A 229 -11.63 -5.80 -31.33
CA ASP A 229 -10.59 -4.88 -31.79
C ASP A 229 -10.43 -3.64 -30.91
N LYS A 230 -11.47 -3.32 -30.13
CA LYS A 230 -11.52 -2.19 -29.19
C LYS A 230 -12.18 -2.69 -27.90
N PRO A 231 -11.42 -3.00 -26.84
CA PRO A 231 -11.93 -3.64 -25.62
C PRO A 231 -12.73 -2.67 -24.73
N TYR A 232 -13.58 -1.83 -25.32
CA TYR A 232 -14.40 -0.84 -24.65
C TYR A 232 -15.87 -1.18 -24.74
N PHE A 233 -16.57 -0.96 -23.64
CA PHE A 233 -18.01 -0.79 -23.68
C PHE A 233 -18.32 0.65 -24.03
N THR A 234 -19.30 0.86 -24.90
CA THR A 234 -19.83 2.20 -25.18
C THR A 234 -21.10 2.41 -24.37
N PHE A 235 -21.09 3.41 -23.50
CA PHE A 235 -22.19 3.69 -22.59
C PHE A 235 -22.68 5.13 -22.64
N THR A 236 -23.98 5.31 -22.45
CA THR A 236 -24.53 6.58 -21.95
C THR A 236 -24.11 6.79 -20.49
N SER A 237 -24.18 8.02 -19.95
CA SER A 237 -23.84 8.28 -18.55
C SER A 237 -24.65 7.42 -17.57
N LYS A 238 -25.93 7.17 -17.89
CA LYS A 238 -26.80 6.29 -17.10
C LYS A 238 -26.31 4.84 -17.09
N GLN A 239 -25.94 4.30 -18.25
CA GLN A 239 -25.40 2.94 -18.36
C GLN A 239 -24.03 2.82 -17.69
N LEU A 240 -23.16 3.81 -17.86
CA LEU A 240 -21.86 3.85 -17.19
C LEU A 240 -22.04 3.80 -15.67
N VAL A 241 -22.95 4.59 -15.12
CA VAL A 241 -23.24 4.57 -13.67
C VAL A 241 -23.81 3.23 -13.22
N GLN A 242 -24.72 2.62 -13.99
CA GLN A 242 -25.23 1.28 -13.68
C GLN A 242 -24.08 0.28 -13.59
N GLU A 243 -23.16 0.33 -14.55
CA GLU A 243 -22.01 -0.55 -14.60
C GLU A 243 -21.02 -0.28 -13.45
N LEU A 244 -20.70 0.98 -13.18
CA LEU A 244 -19.84 1.37 -12.06
C LEU A 244 -20.38 0.87 -10.71
N TYR A 245 -21.69 0.95 -10.48
CA TYR A 245 -22.30 0.39 -9.28
C TYR A 245 -22.24 -1.14 -9.28
N ARG A 246 -22.44 -1.81 -10.43
CA ARG A 246 -22.38 -3.26 -10.55
C ARG A 246 -20.98 -3.79 -10.17
N VAL A 247 -19.93 -3.15 -10.68
CA VAL A 247 -18.53 -3.60 -10.48
C VAL A 247 -17.93 -3.15 -9.15
N SER A 248 -18.39 -2.02 -8.60
CA SER A 248 -17.81 -1.42 -7.39
C SER A 248 -18.53 -1.81 -6.10
N THR A 249 -19.76 -2.36 -6.18
CA THR A 249 -20.56 -2.65 -4.98
C THR A 249 -20.84 -4.14 -4.84
N ALA A 250 -20.31 -4.74 -3.77
CA ALA A 250 -20.60 -6.14 -3.42
C ALA A 250 -22.08 -6.39 -3.09
N LYS A 251 -22.87 -5.32 -2.89
CA LYS A 251 -24.31 -5.36 -2.62
C LYS A 251 -25.07 -4.73 -3.79
N PRO A 252 -25.87 -5.49 -4.56
CA PRO A 252 -26.61 -5.00 -5.74
C PRO A 252 -27.51 -3.78 -5.46
N LEU A 253 -27.90 -3.58 -4.21
CA LEU A 253 -28.78 -2.52 -3.73
C LEU A 253 -28.05 -1.35 -3.06
N SER A 254 -26.72 -1.28 -3.13
CA SER A 254 -26.00 -0.13 -2.58
C SER A 254 -26.48 1.15 -3.27
N ARG A 255 -27.03 2.08 -2.48
CA ARG A 255 -27.46 3.39 -2.96
C ARG A 255 -26.29 4.36 -3.05
N ARG A 256 -25.20 4.09 -2.33
CA ARG A 256 -24.03 4.96 -2.23
C ARG A 256 -22.82 4.32 -2.91
N LEU A 257 -22.01 5.17 -3.50
CA LEU A 257 -20.75 4.80 -4.13
C LEU A 257 -19.72 5.88 -3.82
N THR A 258 -18.58 5.48 -3.26
CA THR A 258 -17.43 6.34 -3.06
C THR A 258 -16.31 5.90 -4.00
N VAL A 259 -15.81 6.84 -4.79
CA VAL A 259 -14.79 6.60 -5.83
C VAL A 259 -13.79 7.74 -5.82
N ASN A 260 -12.58 7.46 -6.29
CA ASN A 260 -11.66 8.50 -6.74
C ASN A 260 -11.64 8.54 -8.25
N THR A 261 -11.53 9.73 -8.84
CA THR A 261 -11.35 9.91 -10.27
C THR A 261 -10.09 10.71 -10.53
N ASP A 262 -9.21 10.18 -11.38
CA ASP A 262 -7.94 10.75 -11.78
C ASP A 262 -7.96 11.06 -13.27
N PHE A 263 -7.76 12.33 -13.64
CA PHE A 263 -7.78 12.79 -15.02
C PHE A 263 -6.34 12.94 -15.51
N ILE A 264 -6.01 12.27 -16.61
CA ILE A 264 -4.65 12.16 -17.15
C ILE A 264 -4.64 12.67 -18.60
N ALA A 265 -3.70 13.55 -18.93
CA ALA A 265 -3.55 14.12 -20.27
C ALA A 265 -2.11 14.60 -20.56
N LEU A 266 -1.76 14.77 -21.84
CA LEU A 266 -0.43 15.20 -22.31
C LEU A 266 0.01 16.59 -21.83
N LYS A 267 -0.93 17.49 -21.56
CA LYS A 267 -0.65 18.82 -20.98
C LYS A 267 -1.78 19.22 -20.03
N PRO A 268 -1.48 19.91 -18.91
CA PRO A 268 -2.50 20.46 -18.03
C PRO A 268 -3.35 21.48 -18.77
N ASN A 269 -4.59 21.13 -19.10
CA ASN A 269 -5.58 22.12 -19.51
C ASN A 269 -6.04 22.87 -18.27
N LYS A 270 -5.41 24.03 -18.00
CA LYS A 270 -5.73 24.86 -16.83
C LYS A 270 -7.21 25.26 -16.79
N GLN A 271 -7.83 25.51 -17.93
CA GLN A 271 -9.26 25.86 -17.98
C GLN A 271 -10.13 24.68 -17.55
N LEU A 272 -9.83 23.48 -18.05
CA LEU A 272 -10.51 22.25 -17.64
C LEU A 272 -10.32 21.99 -16.14
N SER A 273 -9.09 22.13 -15.64
CA SER A 273 -8.77 21.95 -14.21
C SER A 273 -9.58 22.93 -13.33
N ILE A 274 -9.61 24.23 -13.68
CA ILE A 274 -10.41 25.24 -12.99
C ILE A 274 -11.92 24.94 -13.08
N ALA A 275 -12.40 24.51 -14.25
CA ALA A 275 -13.81 24.17 -14.44
C ALA A 275 -14.22 22.97 -13.57
N LEU A 276 -13.37 21.95 -13.46
CA LEU A 276 -13.59 20.81 -12.56
C LEU A 276 -13.55 21.25 -11.10
N ASP A 277 -12.54 22.03 -10.68
CA ASP A 277 -12.41 22.53 -9.30
C ASP A 277 -13.62 23.37 -8.83
N ASN A 278 -14.14 24.23 -9.71
CA ASN A 278 -15.28 25.11 -9.39
C ASN A 278 -16.62 24.36 -9.30
N GLN A 279 -16.76 23.26 -10.05
CA GLN A 279 -18.02 22.53 -10.19
C GLN A 279 -18.22 21.45 -9.12
N PHE A 280 -17.13 21.01 -8.47
CA PHE A 280 -17.20 19.93 -7.49
C PHE A 280 -16.98 20.44 -6.08
N PRO A 281 -18.07 20.80 -5.35
CA PRO A 281 -17.95 21.13 -3.96
C PRO A 281 -17.42 19.93 -3.19
N VAL A 282 -16.71 20.27 -2.14
CA VAL A 282 -16.07 19.34 -1.26
C VAL A 282 -16.94 19.13 -0.06
N PHE A 283 -17.52 17.94 -0.03
CA PHE A 283 -18.54 17.53 0.92
C PHE A 283 -19.84 18.35 0.78
N PRO A 284 -21.01 17.69 0.87
CA PRO A 284 -21.30 16.90 2.05
C PRO A 284 -21.72 15.48 1.68
N ALA A 285 -21.20 14.47 2.39
CA ALA A 285 -22.06 13.34 2.66
C ALA A 285 -23.29 13.93 3.35
N GLY A 286 -24.42 14.03 2.62
CA GLY A 286 -25.58 14.82 3.02
C GLY A 286 -26.05 14.52 4.45
N PRO A 287 -27.00 15.27 5.01
CA PRO A 287 -27.38 15.17 6.44
C PRO A 287 -27.71 13.74 6.92
N ARG A 288 -28.05 12.83 6.00
CA ARG A 288 -28.33 11.41 6.25
C ARG A 288 -27.11 10.48 6.25
N ALA A 289 -25.88 10.99 6.09
CA ALA A 289 -24.67 10.17 6.14
C ALA A 289 -24.29 9.85 7.59
N THR A 290 -24.10 8.56 7.85
CA THR A 290 -23.62 8.06 9.14
C THR A 290 -22.21 8.56 9.43
N TYR A 291 -21.84 8.58 10.71
CA TYR A 291 -20.49 8.97 11.11
C TYR A 291 -19.42 8.05 10.48
N LYS A 292 -19.68 6.74 10.39
CA LYS A 292 -18.76 5.78 9.77
C LYS A 292 -18.50 6.14 8.30
N GLU A 293 -19.54 6.45 7.53
CA GLU A 293 -19.39 6.85 6.11
C GLU A 293 -18.58 8.14 5.97
N LYS A 294 -18.82 9.12 6.86
CA LYS A 294 -18.06 10.38 6.88
C LYS A 294 -16.57 10.14 7.15
N VAL A 295 -16.24 9.24 8.07
CA VAL A 295 -14.86 8.86 8.39
C VAL A 295 -14.22 8.08 7.23
N SER A 296 -14.93 7.11 6.64
CA SER A 296 -14.42 6.36 5.47
C SER A 296 -14.17 7.26 4.26
N PHE A 297 -15.04 8.24 4.01
CA PHE A 297 -14.79 9.26 3.00
C PHE A 297 -13.52 10.06 3.27
N MET A 298 -13.37 10.54 4.51
CA MET A 298 -12.17 11.27 4.91
C MET A 298 -10.91 10.41 4.80
N ALA A 299 -11.00 9.12 5.10
CA ALA A 299 -9.90 8.17 4.95
C ALA A 299 -9.51 7.95 3.49
N LEU A 300 -10.49 7.84 2.57
CA LEU A 300 -10.20 7.78 1.13
C LEU A 300 -9.58 9.08 0.62
N ALA A 301 -10.10 10.24 1.03
CA ALA A 301 -9.49 11.53 0.69
C ALA A 301 -8.06 11.63 1.21
N ALA A 302 -7.80 11.10 2.41
CA ALA A 302 -6.48 11.07 3.02
C ALA A 302 -5.51 10.13 2.28
N TRP A 303 -5.99 8.95 1.88
CA TRP A 303 -5.26 7.99 1.05
C TRP A 303 -4.81 8.63 -0.27
N GLN A 304 -5.75 9.29 -0.94
CA GLN A 304 -5.56 9.93 -2.25
C GLN A 304 -4.70 11.19 -2.20
N GLY A 305 -4.54 11.80 -1.03
CA GLY A 305 -3.85 13.08 -0.94
C GLY A 305 -4.73 14.30 -1.20
N ASP A 306 -6.07 14.17 -1.21
CA ASP A 306 -7.01 15.28 -1.41
C ASP A 306 -7.05 16.20 -0.17
N ILE A 307 -5.99 17.00 -0.01
CA ILE A 307 -5.77 17.92 1.10
C ILE A 307 -6.96 18.88 1.25
N ALA A 308 -7.53 19.32 0.13
CA ALA A 308 -8.63 20.27 0.14
C ALA A 308 -9.90 19.63 0.75
N THR A 309 -10.14 18.35 0.49
CA THR A 309 -11.18 17.55 1.14
C THR A 309 -10.89 17.28 2.59
N VAL A 310 -9.67 16.86 2.90
CA VAL A 310 -9.25 16.62 4.28
C VAL A 310 -9.41 17.87 5.15
N LYS A 311 -8.93 19.04 4.70
CA LYS A 311 -9.08 20.31 5.44
C LYS A 311 -10.54 20.62 5.76
N ARG A 312 -11.45 20.45 4.80
CA ARG A 312 -12.88 20.68 5.02
C ARG A 312 -13.52 19.68 5.97
N CYS A 313 -13.16 18.39 5.88
CA CYS A 313 -13.59 17.38 6.85
C CYS A 313 -13.17 17.77 8.27
N VAL A 314 -11.91 18.18 8.44
CA VAL A 314 -11.36 18.64 9.72
C VAL A 314 -12.10 19.89 10.23
N SER A 315 -12.27 20.92 9.38
CA SER A 315 -13.00 22.14 9.73
C SER A 315 -14.48 21.88 10.07
N SER A 316 -15.06 20.80 9.55
CA SER A 316 -16.43 20.36 9.88
C SER A 316 -16.51 19.53 11.18
N GLY A 317 -15.39 19.36 11.89
CA GLY A 317 -15.32 18.63 13.16
C GLY A 317 -15.28 17.11 13.02
N LEU A 318 -14.98 16.56 11.84
CA LEU A 318 -14.74 15.12 11.71
C LEU A 318 -13.45 14.74 12.43
N SER A 319 -13.51 13.66 13.21
CA SER A 319 -12.31 13.13 13.88
C SER A 319 -11.37 12.53 12.84
N ILE A 320 -10.09 12.92 12.92
CA ILE A 320 -9.01 12.29 12.17
C ILE A 320 -8.71 10.86 12.65
N PHE A 321 -9.22 10.50 13.83
CA PHE A 321 -9.13 9.17 14.43
C PHE A 321 -10.44 8.39 14.28
N SER A 322 -10.36 7.09 14.00
CA SER A 322 -11.52 6.21 14.11
C SER A 322 -11.96 6.05 15.59
N ARG A 323 -13.29 6.02 15.82
CA ARG A 323 -13.88 5.71 17.13
C ARG A 323 -13.96 4.21 17.41
N HIS A 324 -13.83 3.37 16.39
CA HIS A 324 -13.95 1.92 16.50
C HIS A 324 -12.57 1.28 16.72
N GLN A 325 -12.49 0.37 17.71
CA GLN A 325 -11.23 -0.29 18.09
C GLN A 325 -10.66 -1.21 17.01
N PHE A 326 -11.44 -1.58 15.98
CA PHE A 326 -11.06 -2.60 15.02
C PHE A 326 -10.78 -2.09 13.59
N SER A 327 -11.08 -0.83 13.25
CA SER A 327 -10.96 -0.36 11.86
C SER A 327 -9.62 0.31 11.58
N ASP A 328 -8.89 -0.18 10.59
CA ASP A 328 -7.79 0.53 9.93
C ASP A 328 -8.24 1.81 9.19
N ASP A 329 -9.55 2.04 9.11
CA ASP A 329 -10.19 3.17 8.44
C ASP A 329 -9.98 4.54 9.14
N SER A 330 -8.93 4.72 9.95
CA SER A 330 -8.63 6.00 10.58
C SER A 330 -8.00 6.94 9.57
N PRO A 331 -8.59 8.10 9.24
CA PRO A 331 -8.08 8.96 8.17
C PRO A 331 -6.61 9.35 8.31
N ILE A 332 -6.18 9.69 9.53
CA ILE A 332 -4.78 10.01 9.80
C ILE A 332 -3.85 8.80 9.62
N PHE A 333 -4.33 7.60 9.96
CA PHE A 333 -3.53 6.39 9.82
C PHE A 333 -3.34 6.06 8.34
N THR A 334 -4.42 6.16 7.56
CA THR A 334 -4.35 6.02 6.11
C THR A 334 -3.37 7.02 5.50
N ALA A 335 -3.39 8.29 5.93
CA ALA A 335 -2.42 9.27 5.46
C ALA A 335 -0.96 8.90 5.82
N ILE A 336 -0.73 8.39 7.03
CA ILE A 336 0.61 7.98 7.50
C ILE A 336 1.12 6.77 6.71
N LEU A 337 0.30 5.71 6.57
CA LEU A 337 0.64 4.52 5.78
C LEU A 337 0.99 4.87 4.32
N GLN A 338 0.30 5.89 3.79
CA GLN A 338 0.52 6.37 2.43
C GLN A 338 1.57 7.49 2.33
N GLY A 339 2.33 7.76 3.40
CA GLY A 339 3.39 8.77 3.43
C GLY A 339 2.94 10.20 3.09
N ARG A 340 1.65 10.52 3.28
CA ARG A 340 1.04 11.80 2.89
C ARG A 340 1.37 12.89 3.91
N ARG A 341 2.65 13.29 3.99
CA ARG A 341 3.15 14.30 4.94
C ARG A 341 2.29 15.57 4.98
N ASP A 342 1.94 16.12 3.82
CA ASP A 342 1.15 17.35 3.75
C ASP A 342 -0.30 17.18 4.23
N VAL A 343 -0.90 16.00 3.99
CA VAL A 343 -2.21 15.65 4.53
C VAL A 343 -2.13 15.48 6.04
N VAL A 344 -1.10 14.80 6.54
CA VAL A 344 -0.87 14.63 7.98
C VAL A 344 -0.69 15.99 8.65
N LYS A 345 0.13 16.89 8.10
CA LYS A 345 0.24 18.29 8.56
C LYS A 345 -1.11 18.99 8.58
N ALA A 346 -1.89 18.89 7.50
CA ALA A 346 -3.20 19.51 7.40
C ALA A 346 -4.21 18.97 8.44
N MET A 347 -4.15 17.68 8.75
CA MET A 347 -4.97 17.06 9.79
C MET A 347 -4.52 17.45 11.20
N MET A 348 -3.22 17.65 11.43
CA MET A 348 -2.65 17.97 12.74
C MET A 348 -2.75 19.44 13.12
N SER A 349 -2.83 20.36 12.14
CA SER A 349 -2.85 21.80 12.37
C SER A 349 -3.85 22.28 13.44
N PRO A 350 -5.08 21.74 13.56
CA PRO A 350 -6.03 22.12 14.62
C PRO A 350 -5.98 21.26 15.90
N ILE A 351 -5.06 20.28 16.01
CA ILE A 351 -5.18 19.13 16.93
C ILE A 351 -4.00 19.01 17.92
N GLN A 352 -3.23 20.07 18.15
CA GLN A 352 -2.01 20.06 18.98
C GLN A 352 -2.16 19.33 20.33
N HIS A 353 -3.33 19.36 20.97
CA HIS A 353 -3.63 18.73 22.26
C HIS A 353 -4.02 17.23 22.21
N HIS A 354 -4.13 16.60 21.03
CA HIS A 354 -4.42 15.16 20.91
C HIS A 354 -3.27 14.34 20.32
N VAL A 355 -2.11 14.93 20.06
CA VAL A 355 -0.98 14.22 19.42
C VAL A 355 -0.48 13.03 20.25
N ASN A 356 -0.54 13.13 21.58
CA ASN A 356 -0.18 12.06 22.53
C ASN A 356 -1.35 11.12 22.86
N LYS A 357 -2.53 11.28 22.23
CA LYS A 357 -3.71 10.48 22.56
C LYS A 357 -3.47 9.02 22.18
N HIS A 358 -3.56 8.15 23.18
CA HIS A 358 -3.48 6.71 22.98
C HIS A 358 -4.70 6.15 22.23
N ARG A 359 -4.44 5.31 21.22
CA ARG A 359 -5.48 4.51 20.57
C ARG A 359 -6.06 3.50 21.56
N LYS A 360 -7.39 3.38 21.56
CA LYS A 360 -8.09 2.46 22.48
C LYS A 360 -7.73 0.99 22.25
N LYS A 361 -7.37 0.59 21.03
CA LYS A 361 -7.09 -0.81 20.64
C LYS A 361 -5.85 -1.34 21.34
N ASP A 362 -4.71 -0.69 21.12
CA ASP A 362 -3.37 -1.16 21.49
C ASP A 362 -2.57 -0.14 22.32
N GLY A 363 -3.11 1.05 22.57
CA GLY A 363 -2.41 2.10 23.30
C GLY A 363 -1.37 2.84 22.46
N THR A 364 -1.28 2.62 21.16
CA THR A 364 -0.32 3.34 20.31
C THR A 364 -0.71 4.82 20.17
N THR A 365 0.29 5.71 20.14
CA THR A 365 0.14 7.14 19.78
C THR A 365 0.42 7.35 18.30
N LEU A 366 0.17 8.56 17.77
CA LEU A 366 0.54 8.89 16.38
C LEU A 366 2.04 8.70 16.10
N LEU A 367 2.89 8.99 17.09
CA LEU A 367 4.33 8.84 16.95
C LEU A 367 4.75 7.36 16.81
N HIS A 368 4.09 6.43 17.51
CA HIS A 368 4.35 4.99 17.32
C HIS A 368 4.10 4.57 15.88
N ILE A 369 2.94 4.97 15.35
CA ILE A 369 2.49 4.63 14.01
C ILE A 369 3.41 5.25 12.95
N ALA A 370 3.80 6.51 13.13
CA ALA A 370 4.69 7.20 12.21
C ALA A 370 6.10 6.60 12.21
N CYS A 371 6.61 6.17 13.37
CA CYS A 371 7.89 5.46 13.46
C CYS A 371 7.86 4.09 12.75
N GLU A 372 6.70 3.41 12.71
CA GLU A 372 6.55 2.14 12.00
C GLU A 372 6.35 2.33 10.49
N HIS A 373 5.61 3.37 10.08
CA HIS A 373 5.09 3.48 8.70
C HIS A 373 5.24 4.84 8.00
N GLY A 374 5.50 5.95 8.71
CA GLY A 374 5.31 7.32 8.21
C GLY A 374 6.48 8.01 7.51
N GLY A 375 7.67 7.41 7.44
CA GLY A 375 8.86 8.10 6.94
C GLY A 375 9.41 9.16 7.92
N SER A 376 10.68 9.54 7.76
CA SER A 376 11.32 10.53 8.64
C SER A 376 10.64 11.90 8.60
N GLY A 377 10.09 12.34 7.46
CA GLY A 377 9.42 13.63 7.34
C GLY A 377 8.16 13.76 8.19
N ILE A 378 7.33 12.72 8.29
CA ILE A 378 6.14 12.73 9.16
C ILE A 378 6.56 12.68 10.63
N VAL A 379 7.58 11.87 10.95
CA VAL A 379 8.11 11.77 12.31
C VAL A 379 8.71 13.10 12.76
N GLU A 380 9.46 13.78 11.90
CA GLU A 380 9.99 15.12 12.15
C GLU A 380 8.87 16.11 12.48
N ASP A 381 7.80 16.13 11.68
CA ASP A 381 6.67 17.03 11.94
C ASP A 381 6.00 16.75 13.29
N LEU A 382 5.80 15.47 13.62
CA LEU A 382 5.24 15.05 14.91
C LEU A 382 6.15 15.43 16.08
N LEU A 383 7.46 15.22 15.94
CA LEU A 383 8.46 15.53 16.96
C LEU A 383 8.67 17.04 17.16
N ASN A 384 8.25 17.86 16.20
CA ASN A 384 8.24 19.31 16.32
C ASN A 384 6.94 19.87 16.91
N VAL A 385 5.95 19.02 17.20
CA VAL A 385 4.77 19.42 17.96
C VAL A 385 5.17 19.64 19.43
N GLU A 386 4.88 20.83 19.95
CA GLU A 386 5.12 21.14 21.37
C GLU A 386 4.40 20.15 22.29
N GLY A 387 5.12 19.64 23.30
CA GLY A 387 4.58 18.69 24.27
C GLY A 387 4.47 17.24 23.77
N ILE A 388 5.00 16.91 22.59
CA ILE A 388 5.07 15.53 22.10
C ILE A 388 5.81 14.61 23.08
N GLU A 389 5.20 13.49 23.43
CA GLU A 389 5.81 12.49 24.32
C GLU A 389 6.60 11.46 23.49
N VAL A 390 7.90 11.71 23.32
CA VAL A 390 8.81 10.82 22.55
C VAL A 390 8.89 9.40 23.12
N ASN A 391 8.62 9.25 24.41
CA ASN A 391 8.81 8.04 25.21
C ASN A 391 7.48 7.42 25.68
N SER A 392 6.32 7.82 25.11
CA SER A 392 5.03 7.22 25.45
C SER A 392 5.07 5.70 25.29
N ARG A 393 4.27 4.99 26.08
CA ARG A 393 4.24 3.52 26.07
C ARG A 393 2.87 3.01 25.63
N ASP A 394 2.86 2.06 24.70
CA ASP A 394 1.64 1.37 24.30
C ASP A 394 1.17 0.36 25.40
N LYS A 395 0.10 -0.41 25.13
CA LYS A 395 -0.39 -1.43 26.08
C LYS A 395 0.59 -2.57 26.32
N ARG A 396 1.57 -2.79 25.44
CA ARG A 396 2.66 -3.77 25.60
C ARG A 396 3.90 -3.14 26.24
N GLY A 397 3.83 -1.85 26.60
CA GLY A 397 4.95 -1.12 27.16
C GLY A 397 6.00 -0.72 26.13
N ARG A 398 5.71 -0.85 24.82
CA ARG A 398 6.61 -0.51 23.72
C ARG A 398 6.61 0.99 23.46
N THR A 399 7.75 1.51 23.03
CA THR A 399 7.98 2.93 22.75
C THR A 399 8.04 3.19 21.24
N PRO A 400 7.91 4.45 20.78
CA PRO A 400 8.07 4.76 19.36
C PRO A 400 9.40 4.32 18.76
N LEU A 401 10.50 4.40 19.52
CA LEU A 401 11.81 3.90 19.07
C LEU A 401 11.80 2.38 18.86
N MET A 402 11.09 1.60 19.69
CA MET A 402 10.94 0.16 19.47
C MET A 402 10.14 -0.14 18.21
N TYR A 403 9.14 0.68 17.88
CA TYR A 403 8.38 0.59 16.63
C TYR A 403 9.25 0.91 15.41
N ALA A 404 10.10 1.94 15.48
CA ALA A 404 11.10 2.23 14.44
C ALA A 404 12.03 1.03 14.18
N CYS A 405 12.44 0.32 15.24
CA CYS A 405 13.31 -0.85 15.13
C CYS A 405 12.63 -2.11 14.54
N ARG A 406 11.29 -2.11 14.45
CA ARG A 406 10.48 -3.19 13.87
C ARG A 406 10.06 -2.93 12.42
N SER A 407 10.19 -1.69 11.94
CA SER A 407 9.78 -1.34 10.58
C SER A 407 10.63 -2.07 9.55
N ASP A 408 10.04 -2.51 8.45
CA ASP A 408 10.79 -3.03 7.30
C ASP A 408 10.98 -1.96 6.21
N ASN A 409 10.07 -0.97 6.15
CA ASN A 409 9.96 0.00 5.05
C ASN A 409 10.57 1.38 5.36
N VAL A 410 10.35 1.89 6.58
CA VAL A 410 10.85 3.20 7.06
C VAL A 410 12.24 3.09 7.67
N ALA A 411 12.61 1.86 8.04
CA ALA A 411 13.85 1.44 8.70
C ALA A 411 15.18 1.85 8.05
N MET A 412 15.19 2.23 6.78
CA MET A 412 16.46 2.56 6.11
C MET A 412 16.86 4.02 6.25
N GLU A 413 16.03 4.86 6.87
CA GLU A 413 16.32 6.29 7.03
C GLU A 413 17.05 6.53 8.35
N GLU A 414 18.38 6.73 8.29
CA GLU A 414 19.20 7.14 9.46
C GLU A 414 18.59 8.36 10.16
N ARG A 415 18.05 9.30 9.35
CA ARG A 415 17.40 10.52 9.82
C ARG A 415 16.28 10.27 10.82
N LEU A 416 15.54 9.16 10.70
CA LEU A 416 14.50 8.80 11.67
C LEU A 416 15.08 8.62 13.08
N PHE A 417 16.19 7.88 13.18
CA PHE A 417 16.85 7.59 14.46
C PHE A 417 17.50 8.84 15.03
N GLU A 418 18.17 9.64 14.19
CA GLU A 418 18.70 10.96 14.58
C GLU A 418 17.63 11.83 15.23
N LEU A 419 16.48 12.01 14.56
CA LEU A 419 15.37 12.80 15.06
C LEU A 419 14.85 12.30 16.42
N LEU A 420 14.71 10.98 16.58
CA LEU A 420 14.28 10.38 17.84
C LEU A 420 15.33 10.60 18.95
N PHE A 421 16.62 10.47 18.65
CA PHE A 421 17.69 10.68 19.61
C PHE A 421 17.83 12.16 20.01
N GLU A 422 17.75 13.08 19.05
CA GLU A 422 17.73 14.53 19.25
C GLU A 422 16.61 14.94 20.21
N LYS A 423 15.46 14.24 20.14
CA LYS A 423 14.28 14.51 20.97
C LYS A 423 14.23 13.70 22.26
N GLY A 424 15.28 12.95 22.59
CA GLY A 424 15.41 12.25 23.87
C GLY A 424 14.71 10.89 23.96
N ALA A 425 14.57 10.17 22.84
CA ALA A 425 14.11 8.78 22.87
C ALA A 425 15.05 7.91 23.73
N SER A 426 14.49 7.19 24.70
CA SER A 426 15.27 6.31 25.57
C SER A 426 15.66 5.02 24.86
N LEU A 427 16.96 4.71 24.93
CA LEU A 427 17.54 3.47 24.39
C LEU A 427 17.38 2.28 25.35
N THR A 428 17.15 2.55 26.64
CA THR A 428 17.24 1.56 27.72
C THR A 428 15.88 1.13 28.27
N MET A 429 14.80 1.80 27.88
CA MET A 429 13.45 1.37 28.26
C MET A 429 13.18 -0.05 27.78
N LYS A 430 12.56 -0.85 28.64
CA LYS A 430 12.17 -2.24 28.36
C LYS A 430 10.67 -2.35 28.27
N ASP A 431 10.15 -3.03 27.25
CA ASP A 431 8.73 -3.36 27.14
C ASP A 431 8.30 -4.42 28.17
N LYS A 432 7.05 -4.89 28.11
CA LYS A 432 6.54 -5.90 29.04
C LYS A 432 7.20 -7.27 28.88
N ASP A 433 7.85 -7.53 27.75
CA ASP A 433 8.62 -8.75 27.49
C ASP A 433 10.08 -8.59 27.97
N GLY A 434 10.44 -7.43 28.55
CA GLY A 434 11.79 -7.11 28.99
C GLY A 434 12.74 -6.64 27.88
N LEU A 435 12.21 -6.44 26.66
CA LEU A 435 13.00 -6.12 25.46
C LEU A 435 13.21 -4.62 25.31
N THR A 436 14.44 -4.22 25.01
CA THR A 436 14.85 -2.86 24.65
C THR A 436 14.65 -2.58 23.16
N ALA A 437 14.83 -1.32 22.74
CA ALA A 437 14.83 -0.97 21.32
C ALA A 437 15.90 -1.76 20.52
N LEU A 438 17.09 -1.97 21.12
CA LEU A 438 18.15 -2.76 20.49
C LEU A 438 17.73 -4.22 20.30
N ASP A 439 17.04 -4.81 21.27
CA ASP A 439 16.53 -6.19 21.16
C ASP A 439 15.50 -6.33 20.03
N HIS A 440 14.59 -5.35 19.87
CA HIS A 440 13.68 -5.31 18.72
C HIS A 440 14.44 -5.16 17.40
N ALA A 441 15.50 -4.35 17.35
CA ALA A 441 16.33 -4.21 16.15
C ALA A 441 17.04 -5.52 15.76
N HIS A 442 17.55 -6.28 16.75
CA HIS A 442 18.12 -7.60 16.53
C HIS A 442 17.08 -8.61 16.03
N ALA A 443 15.90 -8.66 16.67
CA ALA A 443 14.83 -9.58 16.30
C ALA A 443 14.36 -9.39 14.85
N ASN A 444 14.35 -8.15 14.36
CA ASN A 444 13.95 -7.81 12.99
C ASN A 444 15.15 -7.68 12.03
N LYS A 445 16.37 -8.04 12.47
CA LYS A 445 17.61 -7.95 11.66
C LYS A 445 17.86 -6.54 11.08
N HIS A 446 17.41 -5.51 11.78
CA HIS A 446 17.43 -4.13 11.31
C HIS A 446 18.81 -3.50 11.51
N ARG A 447 19.69 -3.64 10.51
CA ARG A 447 21.12 -3.23 10.59
C ARG A 447 21.34 -1.75 10.91
N VAL A 448 20.58 -0.86 10.28
CA VAL A 448 20.72 0.60 10.51
C VAL A 448 20.40 0.95 11.97
N ALA A 449 19.26 0.50 12.51
CA ALA A 449 18.89 0.68 13.92
C ALA A 449 19.96 0.13 14.88
N MET A 450 20.45 -1.10 14.66
CA MET A 450 21.49 -1.69 15.50
C MET A 450 22.75 -0.83 15.55
N ARG A 451 23.23 -0.36 14.38
CA ARG A 451 24.40 0.52 14.30
C ARG A 451 24.13 1.85 15.01
N MET A 452 23.05 2.55 14.66
CA MET A 452 22.71 3.87 15.21
C MET A 452 22.53 3.83 16.73
N ILE A 453 21.87 2.81 17.26
CA ILE A 453 21.66 2.64 18.70
C ILE A 453 22.98 2.32 19.40
N ASN A 454 23.82 1.43 18.85
CA ASN A 454 25.12 1.11 19.43
C ASN A 454 26.05 2.33 19.46
N GLU A 455 26.14 3.08 18.36
CA GLU A 455 26.92 4.34 18.30
C GLU A 455 26.42 5.34 19.36
N LYS A 456 25.10 5.46 19.52
CA LYS A 456 24.52 6.34 20.54
C LYS A 456 24.74 5.84 21.97
N LEU A 457 24.77 4.53 22.21
CA LEU A 457 25.09 3.95 23.53
C LEU A 457 26.57 4.12 23.88
N HIS A 458 27.48 3.96 22.92
CA HIS A 458 28.92 4.10 23.13
C HIS A 458 29.36 5.56 23.35
N THR A 459 28.60 6.53 22.85
CA THR A 459 28.82 7.97 23.12
C THR A 459 28.31 8.44 24.49
N VAL A 460 27.64 7.57 25.26
CA VAL A 460 27.02 7.89 26.58
C VAL A 460 27.86 7.39 27.78
N VAL A 461 29.08 6.87 27.57
CA VAL A 461 29.96 6.46 28.68
C VAL A 461 30.56 7.71 29.39
N PRO A 462 30.56 7.80 30.74
CA PRO A 462 30.93 9.00 31.47
C PRO A 462 32.44 9.25 31.42
N THR A 463 32.84 10.52 31.43
CA THR A 463 34.20 10.94 31.78
C THR A 463 34.64 10.27 33.08
N PRO A 464 35.83 9.64 33.14
CA PRO A 464 36.30 9.04 34.38
C PRO A 464 36.49 10.14 35.41
N THR A 465 35.78 10.03 36.53
CA THR A 465 36.04 10.83 37.73
C THR A 465 37.51 10.65 38.14
N PRO A 466 38.27 11.72 38.46
CA PRO A 466 39.64 11.57 38.94
C PRO A 466 39.62 10.79 40.25
N ALA A 467 40.37 9.70 40.32
CA ALA A 467 40.58 8.95 41.55
C ALA A 467 41.28 9.85 42.60
N PRO A 468 40.98 9.71 43.90
CA PRO A 468 41.65 10.49 44.93
C PRO A 468 43.12 10.09 45.00
N SER A 469 44.00 11.08 44.98
CA SER A 469 45.45 10.92 45.13
C SER A 469 45.79 10.36 46.51
N ALA A 470 46.01 9.04 46.60
CA ALA A 470 46.69 8.44 47.73
C ALA A 470 48.20 8.43 47.42
N GLY A 471 48.96 9.21 48.20
CA GLY A 471 50.40 9.33 48.08
C GLY A 471 51.11 8.01 48.32
N TYR A 472 52.08 7.71 47.45
CA TYR A 472 53.07 6.67 47.68
C TYR A 472 54.15 7.17 48.64
N SER A 473 54.43 6.36 49.66
CA SER A 473 55.74 6.29 50.34
C SER A 473 56.28 4.86 50.20
N PRO A 474 57.54 4.65 49.77
CA PRO A 474 58.11 3.33 49.55
C PRO A 474 58.94 2.85 50.74
N MET A 475 58.83 1.58 51.14
CA MET A 475 59.95 0.76 51.65
C MET A 475 59.55 -0.68 52.04
N SER A 476 60.51 -1.56 51.77
CA SER A 476 60.88 -2.82 52.45
C SER A 476 60.12 -4.15 52.21
N PHE A 477 60.72 -4.97 51.32
CA PHE A 477 61.44 -6.24 51.60
C PHE A 477 60.74 -7.56 52.03
N PHE A 478 61.25 -8.65 51.42
CA PHE A 478 61.23 -10.10 51.74
C PHE A 478 59.98 -10.92 51.38
N ASN A 479 60.03 -12.19 50.90
CA ASN A 479 60.97 -13.04 50.17
C ASN A 479 60.26 -14.40 49.96
N ARG A 480 60.71 -15.15 48.94
CA ARG A 480 60.85 -16.62 48.90
C ARG A 480 59.74 -17.56 48.38
N ALA A 481 60.21 -18.35 47.39
CA ALA A 481 60.09 -19.80 47.17
C ALA A 481 58.82 -20.30 46.42
N SER A 482 58.95 -20.71 45.15
CA SER A 482 59.27 -22.08 44.66
C SER A 482 58.03 -23.00 44.65
N SER A 483 57.72 -23.87 43.70
CA SER A 483 58.30 -24.35 42.44
C SER A 483 57.34 -25.45 41.93
N ASN A 484 57.46 -25.78 40.64
CA ASN A 484 57.10 -27.06 40.01
C ASN A 484 55.71 -27.28 39.39
N THR A 485 55.85 -27.67 38.13
CA THR A 485 55.00 -28.16 37.03
C THR A 485 54.51 -29.62 37.28
N PRO A 486 54.00 -30.40 36.29
CA PRO A 486 52.61 -30.41 35.82
C PRO A 486 52.03 -31.84 35.56
N LEU A 487 50.83 -31.91 34.96
CA LEU A 487 50.27 -32.98 34.10
C LEU A 487 49.67 -34.30 34.68
N THR A 488 48.41 -34.51 34.27
CA THR A 488 47.75 -35.72 33.69
C THR A 488 46.99 -36.76 34.53
N ARG A 489 45.70 -36.89 34.11
CA ARG A 489 44.91 -38.10 33.76
C ARG A 489 44.13 -38.89 34.83
N TYR A 490 42.83 -39.04 34.46
CA TYR A 490 41.96 -40.24 34.46
C TYR A 490 40.93 -40.47 35.59
N ASN A 491 39.71 -40.74 35.10
CA ASN A 491 38.41 -41.14 35.68
C ASN A 491 38.47 -42.55 36.37
N PRO A 492 37.43 -43.17 37.03
CA PRO A 492 35.96 -42.98 36.90
C PRO A 492 35.08 -43.30 38.17
N SER A 493 33.77 -43.47 37.94
CA SER A 493 32.76 -44.31 38.64
C SER A 493 31.69 -43.68 39.56
N ASP A 494 30.46 -43.69 39.02
CA ASP A 494 29.19 -44.24 39.53
C ASP A 494 28.71 -43.95 40.96
N THR A 495 27.53 -43.32 41.07
CA THR A 495 26.27 -44.01 41.45
C THR A 495 25.05 -43.08 41.38
N ILE A 496 23.97 -43.60 40.79
CA ILE A 496 22.58 -43.06 40.77
C ILE A 496 21.80 -43.71 41.94
N PRO A 497 20.69 -43.12 42.44
CA PRO A 497 19.33 -43.41 41.94
C PRO A 497 18.49 -42.11 41.81
N ASP A 498 17.79 -41.80 40.72
CA ASP A 498 16.64 -42.39 40.00
C ASP A 498 15.30 -42.45 40.77
N LEU A 499 14.25 -42.12 40.00
CA LEU A 499 12.80 -42.25 40.18
C LEU A 499 12.08 -41.11 40.96
N GLY A 500 11.13 -40.38 40.38
CA GLY A 500 10.57 -40.43 39.03
C GLY A 500 9.28 -39.61 38.89
N SER A 501 9.07 -39.13 37.66
CA SER A 501 7.78 -38.90 36.93
C SER A 501 6.76 -37.89 37.48
N GLY A 502 6.13 -37.02 36.67
CA GLY A 502 5.72 -37.24 35.29
C GLY A 502 5.69 -36.02 34.36
N ARG A 503 6.05 -36.31 33.11
CA ARG A 503 5.79 -35.62 31.82
C ARG A 503 4.27 -35.50 31.57
N SER A 504 3.75 -34.66 30.67
CA SER A 504 3.97 -34.56 29.21
C SER A 504 3.19 -33.33 28.67
N THR A 505 3.32 -32.75 27.48
CA THR A 505 4.21 -32.87 26.30
C THR A 505 3.93 -31.62 25.43
N LEU A 506 5.00 -31.08 24.84
CA LEU A 506 4.98 -30.19 23.69
C LEU A 506 4.72 -30.98 22.41
N GLN A 507 3.96 -30.41 21.48
CA GLN A 507 4.03 -30.73 20.06
C GLN A 507 3.91 -29.42 19.28
N GLY A 508 4.98 -29.08 18.56
CA GLY A 508 5.03 -27.94 17.65
C GLY A 508 4.42 -28.28 16.28
N THR A 509 4.07 -27.25 15.54
CA THR A 509 4.04 -27.24 14.08
C THR A 509 4.34 -25.83 13.58
N ALA A 510 5.28 -25.74 12.64
CA ALA A 510 5.56 -24.56 11.83
C ALA A 510 4.38 -24.28 10.87
N PRO A 511 4.41 -23.16 10.13
CA PRO A 511 4.53 -23.38 8.69
C PRO A 511 5.52 -22.45 7.98
N HIS A 512 5.80 -22.93 6.78
CA HIS A 512 6.83 -22.54 5.84
C HIS A 512 6.70 -21.13 5.27
N SER A 513 7.87 -20.58 5.02
CA SER A 513 8.24 -19.65 3.96
C SER A 513 7.53 -19.88 2.62
N HIS A 514 7.14 -18.77 1.99
CA HIS A 514 7.51 -18.47 0.61
C HIS A 514 7.92 -17.01 0.52
#